data_AF-A0A927MPV8-F1
#
_entry.id   AF-A0A927MPV8-F1
#
_cell.length_a   1.000
_cell.length_b   1.000
_cell.length_c   1.000
_cell.angle_alpha   90.00
_cell.angle_beta   90.00
_cell.angle_gamma   90.00
#
_symmetry.space_group_name_H-M   'P 1'
#
loop_
_entity.id
_entity.type
_entity.pdbx_description
1 polymer ?
#
loop_
_entity_poly.entity_id
_entity_poly.type
_entity_poly.pdbx_seq_one_letter_code
_entity_poly.pdbx_strand_id
1 'polypeptide(L)' 'MHKAGAFDKLFIFTEENRNYFTDWIGHRAIGVVYNPEYEQFGNYVPSQVGNRYDAFIFLDQTKALRPLEVVATSIGV' A
#
# COMPACT_ATOMS: atom_id res chain seq x y z
N MET A 1 -11.69 -1.85 1.81
CA MET A 1 -11.34 -0.86 2.86
C MET A 1 -12.34 0.28 2.97
N HIS A 2 -12.78 0.92 1.87
CA HIS A 2 -13.84 1.96 1.95
C HIS A 2 -15.18 1.50 2.53
N LYS A 3 -15.51 0.21 2.44
CA LYS A 3 -16.68 -0.36 3.12
C LYS A 3 -16.63 -0.22 4.65
N ALA A 4 -15.44 -0.08 5.23
CA ALA A 4 -15.23 0.17 6.66
C ALA A 4 -15.14 1.68 6.98
N GLY A 5 -15.48 2.56 6.03
CA GLY A 5 -15.44 4.02 6.13
C GLY A 5 -14.43 4.69 5.19
N ALA A 6 -14.61 5.97 4.90
CA ALA A 6 -13.71 6.80 4.08
C ALA A 6 -12.90 7.75 4.98
N PHE A 7 -12.00 7.17 5.77
CA PHE A 7 -11.10 7.85 6.70
C PHE A 7 -9.88 6.97 6.96
N ASP A 8 -8.83 7.51 7.59
CA ASP A 8 -7.59 6.79 7.88
C ASP A 8 -7.82 5.68 8.91
N LYS A 9 -7.21 4.51 8.70
CA LYS A 9 -7.40 3.34 9.58
C LYS A 9 -6.08 2.66 9.87
N LEU A 10 -5.99 2.14 11.09
CA LEU A 10 -5.00 1.17 11.50
C LEU A 10 -5.72 -0.13 11.86
N PHE A 11 -5.32 -1.21 11.20
CA PHE A 11 -5.74 -2.56 11.56
C PHE A 11 -4.54 -3.28 12.15
N ILE A 12 -4.69 -3.82 13.36
CA ILE A 12 -3.75 -4.77 13.94
C ILE A 12 -4.43 -6.13 13.88
N PHE A 13 -3.83 -7.04 13.13
CA PHE A 13 -4.39 -8.37 12.93
C PHE A 13 -3.93 -9.29 14.04
N THR A 14 -4.89 -9.88 14.74
CA THR A 14 -4.68 -10.88 15.77
C THR A 14 -5.35 -12.19 15.33
N GLU A 15 -5.09 -13.28 16.04
CA GLU A 15 -5.74 -14.57 15.75
C GLU A 15 -7.27 -14.47 15.81
N GLU A 16 -7.80 -13.63 16.70
CA GLU A 16 -9.23 -13.45 16.93
C GLU A 16 -9.92 -12.67 15.81
N ASN A 17 -9.21 -11.75 15.14
CA ASN A 17 -9.83 -10.80 14.21
C ASN A 17 -9.44 -10.99 12.74
N ARG A 18 -8.32 -11.66 12.45
CA ARG A 18 -7.80 -11.75 11.08
C ARG A 18 -8.77 -12.44 10.12
N ASN A 19 -9.57 -13.36 10.64
CA ASN A 19 -10.55 -14.13 9.87
C ASN A 19 -11.62 -13.23 9.22
N TYR A 20 -11.89 -12.05 9.79
CA TYR A 20 -12.79 -11.05 9.19
C TYR A 20 -12.23 -10.38 7.92
N PHE A 21 -10.96 -10.61 7.60
CA PHE A 21 -10.24 -9.97 6.48
C PHE A 21 -9.63 -11.00 5.51
N THR A 22 -10.29 -12.14 5.35
CA THR A 22 -9.84 -13.26 4.51
C THR A 22 -10.51 -13.31 3.13
N ASP A 23 -11.39 -12.37 2.81
CA ASP A 23 -11.92 -12.24 1.45
C ASP A 23 -10.79 -11.94 0.46
N TRP A 24 -10.81 -12.62 -0.69
CA TRP A 24 -9.90 -12.31 -1.79
C TRP A 24 -10.26 -10.96 -2.41
N ILE A 25 -9.34 -10.02 -2.31
CA ILE A 25 -9.45 -8.71 -2.95
C ILE A 25 -8.26 -8.45 -3.85
N GLY A 26 -8.46 -7.64 -4.90
CA GLY A 26 -7.34 -7.05 -5.63
C GLY A 26 -6.61 -6.06 -4.72
N HIS A 27 -5.40 -6.39 -4.31
CA HIS A 27 -4.55 -5.51 -3.51
C HIS A 27 -3.48 -4.89 -4.40
N ARG A 28 -3.48 -3.56 -4.48
CA ARG A 28 -2.54 -2.83 -5.34
C ARG A 28 -1.11 -3.05 -4.84
N ALA A 29 -0.27 -3.64 -5.68
CA ALA A 29 1.18 -3.71 -5.49
C ALA A 29 1.82 -2.43 -6.04
N ILE A 30 2.71 -1.84 -5.27
CA ILE A 30 3.49 -0.67 -5.69
C ILE A 30 4.87 -1.16 -6.09
N GLY A 31 5.19 -1.06 -7.38
CA GLY A 31 6.52 -1.34 -7.92
C GLY A 31 7.43 -0.11 -7.90
N VAL A 32 8.65 -0.28 -8.44
CA VAL A 32 9.65 0.81 -8.55
C VAL A 32 9.22 1.85 -9.59
N VAL A 33 8.46 1.46 -10.60
CA VAL A 33 8.01 2.33 -11.69
C VAL A 33 6.48 2.39 -11.70
N TYR A 34 5.93 3.60 -11.71
CA TYR A 34 4.52 3.83 -11.94
C TYR A 34 4.25 4.09 -13.42
N ASN A 35 3.52 3.20 -14.07
CA ASN A 35 3.03 3.40 -15.44
C ASN A 35 1.49 3.21 -15.47
N PRO A 36 0.70 4.30 -15.48
CA PRO A 36 -0.75 4.25 -15.34
C PRO A 36 -1.44 3.49 -16.47
N GLU A 37 -0.90 3.53 -17.70
CA GLU A 37 -1.49 2.86 -18.86
C GLU A 37 -1.52 1.32 -18.70
N TYR A 38 -0.59 0.78 -17.91
CA TYR A 38 -0.46 -0.66 -17.66
C TYR A 38 -1.00 -1.11 -16.30
N GLU A 39 -1.55 -0.19 -15.51
CA GLU A 39 -1.95 -0.45 -14.12
C GLU A 39 -3.02 -1.55 -14.01
N GLN A 40 -3.96 -1.57 -14.96
CA GLN A 40 -5.04 -2.55 -15.04
C GLN A 40 -4.58 -3.98 -15.36
N PHE A 41 -3.37 -4.17 -15.90
CA PHE A 41 -2.91 -5.47 -16.42
C PHE A 41 -2.06 -6.28 -15.44
N GLY A 42 -1.74 -5.77 -14.24
CA GLY A 42 -0.88 -6.54 -13.33
C GLY A 42 -0.63 -5.95 -11.94
N ASN A 43 -1.05 -4.71 -11.66
CA ASN A 43 -0.72 -4.09 -10.38
C ASN A 43 -1.70 -4.43 -9.26
N TYR A 44 -2.78 -5.16 -9.51
CA TYR A 44 -3.70 -5.64 -8.48
C TYR A 44 -3.52 -7.14 -8.28
N VAL A 45 -2.91 -7.51 -7.16
CA VAL A 45 -2.61 -8.90 -6.82
C VAL A 45 -3.72 -9.44 -5.93
N PRO A 46 -4.35 -10.60 -6.25
CA PRO A 46 -5.28 -11.26 -5.34
C PRO A 46 -4.63 -11.45 -3.96
N SER A 47 -5.28 -10.97 -2.91
CA SER A 47 -4.73 -11.02 -1.56
C SER A 47 -5.84 -11.14 -0.52
N GLN A 48 -5.53 -11.86 0.55
CA GLN A 48 -6.29 -11.91 1.79
C GLN A 48 -5.56 -11.07 2.82
N VAL A 49 -6.03 -9.84 3.07
CA VAL A 49 -5.27 -8.84 3.85
C VAL A 49 -4.93 -9.32 5.26
N GLY A 50 -5.88 -9.97 5.95
CA GLY A 50 -5.67 -10.49 7.30
C GLY A 50 -4.67 -11.67 7.36
N ASN A 51 -4.46 -12.36 6.24
CA ASN A 51 -3.46 -13.43 6.12
C ASN A 51 -2.09 -12.90 5.65
N ARG A 52 -2.06 -11.78 4.94
CA ARG A 52 -0.88 -11.23 4.29
C ARG A 52 -0.02 -10.35 5.20
N TYR A 53 -0.61 -9.72 6.21
CA TYR A 53 0.05 -8.74 7.08
C TYR A 53 -0.31 -8.98 8.55
N ASP A 54 0.59 -8.60 9.46
CA ASP A 54 0.30 -8.53 10.91
C ASP A 54 -0.36 -7.19 11.30
N ALA A 55 -0.09 -6.14 10.53
CA ALA A 55 -0.72 -4.83 10.67
C ALA A 55 -0.88 -4.14 9.31
N PHE A 56 -1.92 -3.33 9.16
CA PHE A 56 -2.21 -2.62 7.91
C PHE A 56 -2.69 -1.19 8.19
N ILE A 57 -2.03 -0.22 7.56
CA ILE A 57 -2.42 1.19 7.59
C ILE A 57 -3.09 1.54 6.27
N PHE A 58 -4.30 2.08 6.36
CA PHE A 58 -5.02 2.66 5.23
C PHE A 58 -5.04 4.18 5.40
N LEU A 59 -4.52 4.90 4.42
CA LEU A 59 -4.69 6.34 4.30
C LEU A 59 -5.72 6.59 3.22
N ASP A 60 -6.81 7.31 3.53
CA ASP A 60 -7.89 7.53 2.57
C ASP A 60 -7.43 8.38 1.39
N GLN A 61 -6.58 9.37 1.69
CA GLN A 61 -5.99 10.26 0.71
C GLN A 61 -4.49 10.32 0.89
N THR A 62 -3.76 10.29 -0.22
CA THR A 62 -2.31 10.50 -0.27
C THR A 62 -1.98 11.55 -1.32
N LYS A 63 -0.79 12.12 -1.22
CA LYS A 63 -0.26 13.08 -2.19
C LYS A 63 1.02 12.54 -2.81
N ALA A 64 1.34 13.00 -4.01
CA ALA A 64 2.60 12.65 -4.66
C ALA A 64 3.80 13.00 -3.76
N LEU A 65 4.80 12.11 -3.75
CA LEU A 65 6.06 12.38 -3.08
C LEU A 65 6.78 13.53 -3.76
N ARG A 66 7.47 14.35 -2.97
CA ARG A 66 8.42 15.34 -3.48
C ARG A 66 9.80 14.67 -3.52
N PRO A 67 10.53 14.74 -4.64
CA PRO A 67 11.91 14.27 -4.68
C PRO A 67 12.73 14.91 -3.58
N LEU A 68 13.60 14.13 -2.93
CA LEU A 68 14.59 14.68 -2.02
C LEU A 68 15.69 15.35 -2.85
N GLU A 69 16.13 16.54 -2.45
CA GLU A 69 17.32 17.14 -3.03
C GLU A 69 18.54 16.34 -2.58
N VAL A 70 19.18 15.65 -3.53
CA VAL A 70 20.44 14.98 -3.27
C VAL A 70 21.54 16.00 -3.56
N VAL A 71 22.09 16.61 -2.52
CA VAL A 71 23.31 17.43 -2.67
C VAL A 71 24.45 16.47 -2.95
N ALA A 72 24.92 16.45 -4.19
CA ALA A 72 26.16 15.76 -4.52
C ALA A 72 27.31 16.52 -3.88
N THR A 73 27.84 16.01 -2.77
CA THR A 73 29.11 16.50 -2.24
C THR A 73 30.20 16.10 -3.22
N SER A 74 30.61 17.04 -4.09
CA SER A 74 31.82 16.88 -4.88
C SER A 74 33.01 16.87 -3.92
N ILE A 75 33.53 15.67 -3.65
CA ILE A 75 34.89 15.52 -3.11
C ILE A 75 35.84 16.03 -4.18
N GLY A 76 36.40 17.22 -3.96
CA GLY A 76 37.44 17.78 -4.82
C GLY A 76 38.64 16.87 -4.81
N VAL A 77 39.08 16.46 -6.00
CA VAL A 77 40.41 15.90 -6.26
C VAL A 77 41.40 17.05 -6.38
#